data_AF-A0A011A0A1-F1
#
_entry.id   AF-A0A011A0A1-F1
#
_cell.length_a   1.000
_cell.length_b   1.000
_cell.length_c   1.000
_cell.angle_alpha   90.00
_cell.angle_beta   90.00
_cell.angle_gamma   90.00
#
_symmetry.space_group_name_H-M   'P 1'
#
loop_
_entity.id
_entity.type
_entity.pdbx_description
1 polymer ?
#
loop_
_entity_poly.entity_id
_entity_poly.type
_entity_poly.pdbx_seq_one_letter_code
_entity_poly.pdbx_strand_id
1 'polypeptide(L)'
;MAELLRTHALESRVEALAAAGIVVEPYVAMTNVRGADAPPAGIRLGPDEWLVVGAAGEPGGSVTDVSAQWITLRLTSGHARDVLATGCAIDLHPRAFPEGTSVQTRLAQAGVILTSLGAGGYRVLVRSTFAGYLADWLLDATSEFR
;
A
#
# COMPACT_ATOMS: atom_id res chain seq x y z
N MET A 1 13.62 20.82 -1.89
CA MET A 1 14.61 19.89 -2.48
C MET A 1 13.86 18.71 -3.06
N ALA A 2 13.07 18.98 -4.09
CA ALA A 2 12.54 17.96 -4.97
C ALA A 2 13.66 17.49 -5.90
N GLU A 3 13.46 16.33 -6.51
CA GLU A 3 14.20 15.85 -7.68
C GLU A 3 15.61 15.29 -7.41
N LEU A 4 15.71 13.97 -7.24
CA LEU A 4 16.06 13.07 -8.35
C LEU A 4 16.30 11.66 -7.78
N LEU A 5 15.46 10.71 -8.19
CA LEU A 5 15.89 9.61 -9.05
C LEU A 5 14.68 8.75 -9.45
N ARG A 6 14.55 8.58 -10.77
CA ARG A 6 13.93 7.46 -11.50
C ARG A 6 12.43 7.57 -11.72
N THR A 7 12.08 7.57 -13.00
CA THR A 7 10.81 7.15 -13.61
C THR A 7 9.95 6.44 -12.59
N HIS A 8 9.03 7.18 -11.97
CA HIS A 8 8.08 6.57 -11.06
C HIS A 8 7.39 5.49 -11.90
N ALA A 9 7.31 4.24 -11.42
CA ALA A 9 6.77 3.14 -12.23
C ALA A 9 5.34 3.42 -12.77
N LEU A 10 4.68 4.41 -12.18
CA LEU A 10 3.35 4.90 -12.52
C LEU A 10 3.31 6.31 -13.09
N GLU A 11 4.42 6.92 -13.47
CA GLU A 11 4.48 8.32 -13.95
C GLU A 11 3.44 8.57 -15.06
N SER A 12 3.36 7.68 -16.04
CA SER A 12 2.39 7.75 -17.15
C SER A 12 0.93 7.47 -16.76
N ARG A 13 0.64 7.19 -15.48
CA ARG A 13 -0.68 6.76 -14.98
C ARG A 13 -1.21 7.65 -13.86
N VAL A 14 -0.40 8.58 -13.34
CA VAL A 14 -0.78 9.41 -12.17
C VAL A 14 -2.09 10.16 -12.41
N GLU A 15 -2.24 10.80 -13.57
CA GLU A 15 -3.44 11.57 -13.91
C GLU A 15 -4.68 10.68 -14.02
N ALA A 16 -4.56 9.53 -14.67
CA ALA A 16 -5.66 8.57 -14.82
C ALA A 16 -6.08 8.00 -13.45
N LEU A 17 -5.11 7.65 -12.60
CA LEU A 17 -5.37 7.16 -11.24
C LEU A 17 -6.05 8.23 -10.39
N ALA A 18 -5.59 9.48 -10.47
CA ALA A 18 -6.22 10.59 -9.76
C ALA A 18 -7.68 10.79 -10.20
N ALA A 19 -7.97 10.71 -11.50
CA ALA A 19 -9.32 10.76 -12.04
C ALA A 19 -10.21 9.56 -11.64
N ALA A 20 -9.61 8.47 -11.15
CA ALA A 20 -10.28 7.32 -10.57
C ALA A 20 -10.37 7.37 -9.02
N GLY A 21 -9.92 8.46 -8.39
CA GLY A 21 -9.90 8.59 -6.93
C GLY A 21 -8.79 7.79 -6.25
N ILE A 22 -7.69 7.55 -6.96
CA ILE A 22 -6.50 6.83 -6.48
C ILE A 22 -5.31 7.77 -6.51
N VAL A 23 -4.72 8.00 -5.35
CA VAL A 23 -3.54 8.85 -5.21
C VAL A 23 -2.30 7.98 -5.13
N VAL A 24 -1.32 8.26 -5.99
CA VAL A 24 0.03 7.73 -5.83
C VAL A 24 0.72 8.54 -4.75
N GLU A 25 1.01 7.93 -3.59
CA GLU A 25 1.69 8.65 -2.52
C GLU A 25 3.17 8.89 -2.89
N PRO A 26 3.77 10.01 -2.45
CA PRO A 26 5.19 10.28 -2.66
C PRO A 26 6.07 9.17 -2.10
N TYR A 27 7.29 9.07 -2.61
CA TYR A 27 8.31 8.20 -2.04
C TYR A 27 8.57 8.57 -0.57
N VAL A 28 8.46 7.57 0.31
CA VAL A 28 8.76 7.68 1.73
C VAL A 28 9.76 6.59 2.08
N ALA A 29 10.71 6.89 2.97
CA ALA A 29 11.63 5.88 3.48
C ALA A 29 10.84 4.70 4.09
N MET A 30 11.26 3.47 3.82
CA MET A 30 10.65 2.27 4.39
C MET A 30 11.74 1.30 4.82
N THR A 31 11.51 0.66 5.95
CA THR A 31 12.51 -0.20 6.57
C THR A 31 11.87 -1.49 7.02
N ASN A 32 12.46 -2.61 6.61
CA ASN A 32 12.14 -3.91 7.17
C ASN A 32 12.96 -4.07 8.46
N VAL A 33 12.26 -4.40 9.55
CA VAL A 33 12.85 -4.66 10.86
C VAL A 33 12.56 -6.11 11.22
N ARG A 34 13.60 -6.89 11.49
CA ARG A 34 13.46 -8.20 12.13
C ARG A 34 13.89 -8.12 13.59
N GLY A 35 12.95 -8.40 14.49
CA GLY A 35 13.10 -8.30 15.93
C GLY A 35 11.80 -8.63 16.65
N ALA A 36 11.92 -9.10 17.90
CA ALA A 36 10.78 -9.47 18.72
C ALA A 36 9.94 -8.24 19.13
N ASP A 37 10.60 -7.10 19.33
CA ASP A 37 9.95 -5.87 19.77
C ASP A 37 9.32 -5.13 18.58
N ALA A 38 8.05 -4.78 18.72
CA ALA A 38 7.33 -4.01 17.71
C ALA A 38 7.88 -2.58 17.64
N PRO A 39 8.36 -2.12 16.47
CA PRO A 39 8.78 -0.73 16.32
C PRO A 39 7.56 0.21 16.36
N PRO A 40 7.74 1.48 16.76
CA PRO A 40 6.70 2.50 16.64
C PRO A 40 6.17 2.58 15.20
N ALA A 41 4.85 2.55 15.02
CA ALA A 41 4.18 2.54 13.72
C ALA A 41 4.58 1.37 12.77
N GLY A 42 5.06 0.25 13.32
CA GLY A 42 5.38 -0.96 12.56
C GLY A 42 4.15 -1.70 12.06
N ILE A 43 4.10 -1.96 10.75
CA ILE A 43 3.15 -2.89 10.15
C ILE A 43 3.67 -4.31 10.34
N ARG A 44 2.94 -5.17 11.05
CA ARG A 44 3.35 -6.56 11.30
C ARG A 44 3.25 -7.39 10.02
N LEU A 45 4.38 -7.96 9.59
CA LEU A 45 4.47 -8.87 8.44
C LEU A 45 4.63 -10.33 8.87
N GLY A 46 5.19 -10.56 10.06
CA GLY A 46 5.39 -11.88 10.66
C GLY A 46 5.49 -11.80 12.18
N PRO A 47 5.77 -12.93 12.86
CA PRO A 47 5.92 -12.96 14.32
C PRO A 47 7.00 -12.00 14.84
N ASP A 48 8.09 -11.86 14.09
CA ASP A 48 9.27 -11.05 14.40
C ASP A 48 9.65 -10.13 13.23
N GLU A 49 8.73 -9.88 12.29
CA GLU A 49 9.00 -9.11 11.07
C GLU A 49 8.02 -7.94 10.93
N TRP A 50 8.57 -6.76 10.69
CA TRP A 50 7.84 -5.50 10.62
C TRP A 50 8.27 -4.68 9.42
N LEU A 51 7.33 -3.94 8.84
CA LEU A 51 7.61 -2.85 7.91
C LEU A 51 7.30 -1.52 8.60
N VAL A 52 8.31 -0.66 8.70
CA VAL A 52 8.11 0.72 9.13
C VAL A 52 8.06 1.62 7.90
N VAL A 53 7.05 2.48 7.84
CA VAL A 53 6.90 3.51 6.81
C VAL A 53 7.22 4.86 7.45
N GLY A 54 8.27 5.52 6.97
CA GLY A 54 8.84 6.73 7.55
C GLY A 54 10.09 6.44 8.39
N ALA A 55 10.27 7.23 9.46
CA ALA A 55 11.42 7.10 10.34
C ALA A 55 11.30 5.84 11.22
N ALA A 56 12.24 4.90 11.07
CA ALA A 56 12.28 3.67 11.87
C ALA A 56 12.74 3.87 13.32
N GLY A 57 13.37 5.01 13.63
CA GLY A 57 14.09 5.21 14.89
C GLY A 57 15.30 4.29 14.99
N GLU A 58 15.57 3.78 16.20
CA GLU A 58 16.63 2.80 16.47
C GLU A 58 15.99 1.49 16.97
N PRO A 59 15.37 0.70 16.08
CA PRO A 59 14.76 -0.55 16.49
C PRO A 59 15.82 -1.60 16.86
N GLY A 60 15.51 -2.45 17.82
CA GLY A 60 16.34 -3.62 18.13
C GLY A 60 16.27 -4.65 17.00
N GLY A 61 17.39 -5.34 16.73
CA GLY A 61 17.47 -6.41 15.73
C GLY A 61 18.09 -5.97 14.40
N SER A 62 17.71 -6.64 13.30
CA SER A 62 18.26 -6.36 11.98
C SER A 62 17.37 -5.39 11.21
N VAL A 63 18.00 -4.38 10.60
CA VAL A 63 17.32 -3.27 9.94
C VAL A 63 17.77 -3.20 8.49
N THR A 64 16.83 -3.26 7.55
CA THR A 64 17.12 -3.21 6.10
C THR A 64 16.28 -2.13 5.44
N ASP A 65 16.94 -1.21 4.73
CA ASP A 65 16.25 -0.26 3.86
C ASP A 65 15.58 -1.00 2.69
N VAL A 66 14.26 -0.86 2.59
CA VAL A 66 13.42 -1.45 1.55
C VAL A 66 12.59 -0.40 0.83
N SER A 67 12.95 0.88 0.96
CA SER A 67 12.19 2.01 0.41
C SER A 67 11.91 1.87 -1.09
N ALA A 68 12.90 1.47 -1.88
CA ALA A 68 12.75 1.28 -3.33
C ALA A 68 11.94 0.04 -3.74
N GLN A 69 11.59 -0.84 -2.79
CA GLN A 69 10.81 -2.04 -3.07
C GLN A 69 9.32 -1.75 -3.22
N TRP A 70 8.83 -0.64 -2.67
CA TRP A 70 7.41 -0.38 -2.50
C TRP A 70 6.95 0.84 -3.28
N ILE A 71 5.73 0.75 -3.80
CA ILE A 71 4.94 1.87 -4.29
C ILE A 71 3.67 1.92 -3.46
N THR A 72 3.28 3.12 -3.04
CA THR A 72 2.11 3.32 -2.19
C THR A 72 0.99 3.97 -2.98
N LEU A 73 -0.16 3.30 -3.01
CA LEU A 73 -1.40 3.80 -3.58
C LEU A 73 -2.39 4.03 -2.45
N ARG A 74 -3.07 5.18 -2.47
CA ARG A 74 -4.16 5.50 -1.56
C ARG A 74 -5.45 5.58 -2.34
N LEU A 75 -6.40 4.70 -2.02
CA LEU A 75 -7.74 4.70 -2.60
C LEU A 75 -8.65 5.51 -1.69
N THR A 76 -9.26 6.56 -2.24
CA THR A 76 -10.19 7.45 -1.52
C THR A 76 -11.53 7.60 -2.23
N SER A 77 -11.81 6.78 -3.26
CA SER A 77 -13.09 6.79 -3.95
C SER A 77 -14.21 6.30 -3.02
N GLY A 78 -15.44 6.78 -3.23
CA GLY A 78 -16.62 6.30 -2.48
C GLY A 78 -16.89 4.80 -2.65
N HIS A 79 -16.30 4.19 -3.69
CA HIS A 79 -16.41 2.78 -4.04
C HIS A 79 -15.12 1.99 -3.77
N ALA A 80 -14.15 2.54 -3.03
CA ALA A 80 -12.84 1.90 -2.85
C ALA A 80 -12.93 0.47 -2.30
N ARG A 81 -13.86 0.22 -1.35
CA ARG A 81 -14.10 -1.13 -0.82
C ARG A 81 -14.62 -2.08 -1.90
N ASP A 82 -15.58 -1.62 -2.70
CA ASP A 82 -16.25 -2.47 -3.70
C ASP A 82 -15.27 -2.80 -4.84
N VAL A 83 -14.46 -1.82 -5.28
CA VAL A 83 -13.34 -2.02 -6.21
C VAL A 83 -12.33 -3.04 -5.66
N LEU A 84 -11.90 -2.91 -4.40
CA LEU A 84 -10.94 -3.85 -3.82
C LEU A 84 -11.54 -5.26 -3.68
N ALA A 85 -12.84 -5.38 -3.41
CA ALA A 85 -13.53 -6.66 -3.26
C ALA A 85 -13.60 -7.47 -4.57
N THR A 86 -13.46 -6.84 -5.74
CA THR A 86 -13.40 -7.57 -7.02
C THR A 86 -12.10 -8.35 -7.21
N GLY A 87 -11.02 -7.96 -6.50
CA GLY A 87 -9.68 -8.54 -6.66
C GLY A 87 -9.02 -9.03 -5.37
N CYS A 88 -9.61 -8.79 -4.20
CA CYS A 88 -9.07 -9.16 -2.89
C CYS A 88 -10.01 -10.13 -2.18
N ALA A 89 -9.45 -11.22 -1.64
CA ALA A 89 -10.22 -12.24 -0.92
C ALA A 89 -10.46 -11.90 0.56
N ILE A 90 -9.87 -10.81 1.07
CA ILE A 90 -10.04 -10.40 2.47
C ILE A 90 -11.43 -9.79 2.66
N ASP A 91 -12.08 -10.08 3.79
CA ASP A 91 -13.29 -9.38 4.20
C ASP A 91 -12.96 -7.92 4.56
N LEU A 92 -13.34 -6.99 3.69
CA LEU A 92 -13.13 -5.55 3.85
C LEU A 92 -14.28 -4.86 4.58
N HIS A 93 -15.22 -5.60 5.16
CA HIS A 93 -16.27 -5.00 5.99
C HIS A 93 -15.63 -4.28 7.19
N PRO A 94 -16.05 -3.05 7.55
CA PRO A 94 -15.43 -2.26 8.65
C PRO A 94 -15.40 -2.96 10.02
N ARG A 95 -16.25 -3.97 10.22
CA ARG A 95 -16.26 -4.82 11.42
C ARG A 95 -15.14 -5.87 11.43
N ALA A 96 -14.76 -6.39 10.26
CA ALA A 96 -13.71 -7.38 10.11
C ALA A 96 -12.34 -6.73 9.86
N PHE A 97 -12.32 -5.58 9.18
CA PHE A 97 -11.12 -4.83 8.81
C PHE A 97 -11.21 -3.36 9.25
N PRO A 98 -11.22 -3.10 10.58
CA PRO A 98 -11.34 -1.75 11.12
C PRO A 98 -10.11 -0.88 10.79
N GLU A 99 -10.26 0.44 10.98
CA GLU A 99 -9.17 1.41 10.78
C GLU A 99 -7.88 1.01 11.49
N GLY A 100 -6.74 1.22 10.83
CA GLY A 100 -5.42 0.86 11.34
C GLY A 100 -5.05 -0.62 11.16
N THR A 101 -6.00 -1.48 10.75
CA THR A 101 -5.70 -2.88 10.44
C THR A 101 -4.89 -2.96 9.14
N SER A 102 -3.82 -3.74 9.17
CA SER A 102 -3.00 -4.06 8.00
C SER A 102 -2.90 -5.57 7.80
N VAL A 103 -2.88 -6.00 6.54
CA VAL A 103 -2.73 -7.42 6.17
C VAL A 103 -1.87 -7.58 4.93
N GLN A 104 -1.04 -8.62 4.91
CA GLN A 104 -0.42 -9.11 3.68
C GLN A 104 -1.41 -9.99 2.94
N THR A 105 -1.73 -9.63 1.70
CA THR A 105 -2.71 -10.35 0.88
C THR A 105 -2.37 -10.27 -0.61
N ARG A 106 -3.22 -10.85 -1.45
CA ARG A 106 -3.20 -10.65 -2.90
C ARG A 106 -4.34 -9.72 -3.30
N LEU A 107 -4.03 -8.77 -4.16
CA LEU A 107 -5.00 -7.93 -4.87
C LEU A 107 -4.74 -8.12 -6.36
N ALA A 108 -5.73 -8.64 -7.08
CA ALA A 108 -5.60 -8.98 -8.49
C ALA A 108 -4.35 -9.84 -8.76
N GLN A 109 -4.12 -10.89 -7.97
CA GLN A 109 -2.91 -11.75 -8.06
C GLN A 109 -1.57 -11.07 -7.71
N ALA A 110 -1.50 -9.76 -7.49
CA ALA A 110 -0.30 -9.08 -7.01
C ALA A 110 -0.23 -9.15 -5.48
N GLY A 111 0.94 -9.47 -4.93
CA GLY A 111 1.18 -9.40 -3.49
C GLY A 111 1.20 -7.96 -3.00
N VAL A 112 0.38 -7.65 -1.99
CA VAL A 112 0.24 -6.30 -1.42
C VAL A 112 0.20 -6.34 0.10
N ILE A 113 0.55 -5.20 0.71
CA ILE A 113 0.13 -4.89 2.08
C ILE A 113 -1.05 -3.92 1.97
N LEU A 114 -2.20 -4.36 2.43
CA LEU A 114 -3.41 -3.54 2.47
C LEU A 114 -3.61 -3.01 3.88
N THR A 115 -3.89 -1.71 4.02
CA THR A 115 -4.17 -1.04 5.30
C THR A 115 -5.47 -0.26 5.23
N SER A 116 -6.34 -0.44 6.22
CA SER A 116 -7.55 0.38 6.39
C SER A 116 -7.18 1.75 6.96
N LEU A 117 -7.58 2.82 6.29
CA LEU A 117 -7.34 4.21 6.73
C LEU A 117 -8.56 4.83 7.44
N GLY A 118 -9.61 4.05 7.68
CA GLY A 118 -10.88 4.58 8.17
C GLY A 118 -11.65 5.34 7.08
N ALA A 119 -12.91 5.69 7.37
CA ALA A 119 -13.81 6.42 6.46
C ALA A 119 -13.90 5.85 5.02
N GLY A 120 -13.71 4.53 4.86
CA GLY A 120 -13.72 3.87 3.55
C GLY A 120 -12.44 4.03 2.71
N GLY A 121 -11.38 4.64 3.27
CA GLY A 121 -10.09 4.78 2.61
C GLY A 121 -9.17 3.59 2.84
N TYR A 122 -8.33 3.28 1.86
CA TYR A 122 -7.37 2.19 1.93
C TYR A 122 -5.99 2.63 1.42
N ARG A 123 -4.94 2.12 2.05
CA ARG A 123 -3.56 2.20 1.53
C ARG A 123 -3.13 0.82 1.04
N VAL A 124 -2.61 0.78 -0.17
CA VAL A 124 -2.06 -0.41 -0.82
C VAL A 124 -0.58 -0.18 -1.05
N LEU A 125 0.28 -0.96 -0.39
CA LEU A 125 1.69 -1.03 -0.74
C LEU A 125 1.87 -2.23 -1.66
N VAL A 126 2.36 -1.98 -2.86
CA VAL A 126 2.65 -2.99 -3.87
C VAL A 126 4.14 -2.96 -4.19
N ARG A 127 4.71 -4.12 -4.52
CA ARG A 127 6.08 -4.18 -4.99
C ARG A 127 6.24 -3.36 -6.27
N SER A 128 7.30 -2.57 -6.37
CA SER A 128 7.51 -1.61 -7.47
C SER A 128 7.45 -2.25 -8.86
N THR A 129 7.89 -3.50 -9.00
CA THR A 129 7.82 -4.27 -10.24
C THR A 129 6.40 -4.65 -10.67
N PHE A 130 5.45 -4.74 -9.74
CA PHE A 130 4.04 -5.05 -10.01
C PHE A 130 3.15 -3.80 -10.04
N ALA A 131 3.70 -2.61 -9.76
CA ALA A 131 2.92 -1.39 -9.63
C ALA A 131 2.16 -1.07 -10.93
N GLY A 132 2.81 -1.12 -12.09
CA GLY A 132 2.18 -0.83 -13.39
C GLY A 132 0.99 -1.74 -13.68
N TYR A 133 1.18 -3.05 -13.46
CA TYR A 133 0.12 -4.04 -13.59
C TYR A 133 -1.07 -3.75 -12.65
N LEU A 134 -0.79 -3.52 -11.37
CA LEU A 134 -1.84 -3.25 -10.39
C LEU A 134 -2.58 -1.94 -10.69
N ALA A 135 -1.88 -0.92 -11.18
CA ALA A 135 -2.49 0.34 -11.58
C ALA A 135 -3.43 0.18 -12.78
N ASP A 136 -3.01 -0.59 -13.80
CA ASP A 136 -3.89 -0.89 -14.95
C ASP A 136 -5.14 -1.64 -14.52
N TRP A 137 -5.00 -2.63 -13.64
CA TRP A 137 -6.14 -3.35 -13.07
C TRP A 137 -7.04 -2.45 -12.24
N LEU A 138 -6.49 -1.56 -11.42
CA LEU A 138 -7.28 -0.62 -10.62
C LEU A 138 -8.08 0.35 -11.51
N LEU A 139 -7.47 0.87 -12.57
CA LEU A 139 -8.16 1.73 -13.54
C LEU A 139 -9.33 1.00 -14.20
N ASP A 140 -9.10 -0.24 -14.64
CA ASP A 140 -10.14 -1.10 -15.20
C ASP A 140 -11.27 -1.36 -14.20
N ALA A 141 -10.93 -1.84 -12.99
CA ALA A 141 -11.90 -2.15 -11.94
C ALA A 141 -12.71 -0.93 -11.48
N THR A 142 -12.10 0.26 -11.43
CA THR A 142 -12.84 1.50 -11.09
C THR A 142 -13.85 1.92 -12.15
N SER A 143 -13.69 1.48 -13.40
CA SER A 143 -14.60 1.85 -14.50
C SER A 143 -16.01 1.30 -14.32
N GLU A 144 -16.18 0.22 -13.55
CA GLU A 144 -17.49 -0.36 -13.19
C GLU A 144 -18.30 0.51 -12.21
N PHE A 145 -17.66 1.47 -11.55
CA PHE A 145 -18.24 2.27 -10.46
C PHE A 145 -18.22 3.79 -10.74
N ARG A 146 -18.09 4.17 -12.02
CA ARG A 146 -18.12 5.55 -12.48
C ARG A 146 -19.51 6.01 -12.89
#